data_AF-A0A0G0X7K9-F1
#
_entry.id   AF-A0A0G0X7K9-F1
#
_cell.length_a   1.000
_cell.length_b   1.000
_cell.length_c   1.000
_cell.angle_alpha   90.00
_cell.angle_beta   90.00
_cell.angle_gamma   90.00
#
_symmetry.space_group_name_H-M   'P 1'
#
loop_
_entity.id
_entity.type
_entity.pdbx_description
1 polymer ?
#
loop_
_entity_poly.entity_id
_entity_poly.type
_entity_poly.pdbx_seq_one_letter_code
_entity_poly.pdbx_strand_id
1 'polypeptide(L)'
;MRDNTWLLSRLDYLWSKHFADINQPNRVFIRFGRFARLRFGSIMLDRKSDSTYITITGMFQDVKIPLEVVDHTIAHELCHYTHGFSSPHVRLHKYPHEGGVIKKEMERRGMTYLYKTYRLWIRGYRKELKTYYRRRRI
;
A
#
# COMPACT_ATOMS: atom_id res chain seq x y z
N MET A 1 19.69 3.39 -0.17
CA MET A 1 18.54 2.48 -0.36
C MET A 1 17.53 2.79 0.74
N ARG A 2 16.22 2.70 0.51
CA ARG A 2 15.22 2.94 1.57
C ARG A 2 15.21 1.79 2.57
N ASP A 3 15.02 2.10 3.84
CA ASP A 3 14.98 1.15 4.95
C ASP A 3 13.63 1.22 5.70
N ASN A 4 13.47 0.35 6.72
CA ASN A 4 12.23 0.29 7.49
C ASN A 4 11.96 1.57 8.30
N THR A 5 13.00 2.29 8.74
CA THR A 5 12.87 3.56 9.44
C THR A 5 12.28 4.63 8.52
N TRP A 6 12.82 4.72 7.29
CA TRP A 6 12.25 5.57 6.25
C TRP A 6 10.81 5.18 5.94
N LEU A 7 10.52 3.89 5.82
CA LEU A 7 9.17 3.41 5.50
C LEU A 7 8.15 3.74 6.60
N LEU A 8 8.55 3.63 7.87
CA LEU A 8 7.75 4.05 9.01
C LEU A 8 7.44 5.54 8.94
N SER A 9 8.43 6.39 8.65
CA SER A 9 8.19 7.83 8.47
C SER A 9 7.18 8.16 7.36
N ARG A 10 7.11 7.32 6.30
CA ARG A 10 6.09 7.47 5.25
C ARG A 10 4.71 7.09 5.73
N LEU A 11 4.58 6.01 6.51
CA LEU A 11 3.33 5.64 7.15
C LEU A 11 2.83 6.77 8.06
N ASP A 12 3.69 7.28 8.94
CA ASP A 12 3.34 8.33 9.90
C ASP A 12 2.88 9.61 9.19
N TYR A 13 3.60 10.02 8.13
CA TYR A 13 3.22 11.17 7.30
C TYR A 13 1.85 10.98 6.65
N LEU A 14 1.61 9.83 6.01
CA LEU A 14 0.34 9.57 5.32
C LEU A 14 -0.81 9.46 6.31
N TRP A 15 -0.59 8.80 7.45
CA TRP A 15 -1.60 8.67 8.49
C TRP A 15 -1.98 10.03 9.04
N SER A 16 -1.00 10.83 9.47
CA SER A 16 -1.23 12.16 10.05
C SER A 16 -1.90 13.13 9.07
N LYS A 17 -1.58 13.01 7.78
CA LYS A 17 -2.10 13.93 6.75
C LYS A 17 -3.48 13.54 6.23
N HIS A 18 -3.73 12.25 6.03
CA HIS A 18 -4.90 11.77 5.28
C HIS A 18 -5.83 10.86 6.08
N PHE A 19 -5.41 10.36 7.25
CA PHE A 19 -6.16 9.40 8.08
C PHE A 19 -6.18 9.80 9.57
N ALA A 20 -5.98 11.08 9.88
CA ALA A 20 -6.02 11.58 11.27
C ALA A 20 -7.40 11.41 11.94
N ASP A 21 -8.47 11.28 11.14
CA ASP A 21 -9.82 10.96 11.57
C ASP A 21 -10.02 9.49 11.96
N ILE A 22 -9.08 8.60 11.60
CA ILE A 22 -9.21 7.17 11.83
C ILE A 22 -8.59 6.81 13.17
N ASN A 23 -9.43 6.29 14.07
CA ASN A 23 -8.98 5.73 15.33
C ASN A 23 -8.01 4.56 15.07
N GLN A 24 -6.97 4.44 15.89
CA GLN A 24 -6.00 3.35 15.83
C GLN A 24 -6.22 2.42 17.05
N PRO A 25 -7.26 1.55 17.04
CA PRO A 25 -7.59 0.69 18.18
C PRO A 25 -6.50 -0.35 18.47
N ASN A 26 -5.61 -0.62 17.52
CA ASN A 26 -4.53 -1.57 17.66
C ASN A 26 -3.21 -1.10 17.06
N ARG A 27 -2.12 -1.79 17.41
CA ARG A 27 -0.80 -1.49 16.86
C ARG A 27 -0.75 -1.80 15.37
N VAL A 28 -0.26 -0.85 14.59
CA VAL A 28 -0.04 -1.00 13.15
C VAL A 28 1.45 -0.94 12.88
N PHE A 29 1.99 -2.02 12.32
CA PHE A 29 3.39 -2.14 11.95
C PHE A 29 3.53 -2.07 10.44
N ILE A 30 4.64 -1.49 9.96
CA ILE A 30 5.01 -1.50 8.55
C ILE A 30 6.45 -1.95 8.35
N ARG A 31 6.69 -2.73 7.31
CA ARG A 31 8.04 -3.16 6.92
C ARG A 31 8.16 -3.45 5.43
N PHE A 32 9.41 -3.44 4.95
CA PHE A 32 9.73 -4.10 3.70
C PHE A 32 9.72 -5.63 3.88
N GLY A 33 9.09 -6.32 2.93
CA GLY A 33 9.09 -7.77 2.81
C GLY A 33 10.09 -8.25 1.76
N ARG A 34 9.89 -9.48 1.28
CA ARG A 34 10.70 -10.04 0.19
C ARG A 34 10.54 -9.23 -1.10
N PHE A 35 11.56 -9.27 -1.96
CA PHE A 35 11.47 -8.69 -3.30
C PHE A 35 10.38 -9.41 -4.11
N ALA A 36 9.34 -8.67 -4.52
CA ALA A 36 8.25 -9.19 -5.33
C ALA A 36 7.91 -8.22 -6.47
N ARG A 37 7.74 -8.77 -7.68
CA ARG A 37 7.45 -8.02 -8.91
C ARG A 37 5.95 -7.85 -9.20
N LEU A 38 5.10 -8.63 -8.54
CA LEU A 38 3.67 -8.75 -8.88
C LEU A 38 2.73 -8.29 -7.76
N ARG A 39 3.20 -8.29 -6.51
CA ARG A 39 2.46 -7.83 -5.34
C ARG A 39 3.29 -6.76 -4.64
N PHE A 40 2.78 -5.53 -4.60
CA PHE A 40 3.53 -4.39 -4.08
C PHE A 40 3.25 -4.08 -2.61
N GLY A 41 2.05 -4.40 -2.14
CA GLY A 41 1.60 -4.22 -0.76
C GLY A 41 0.72 -5.38 -0.32
N SER A 42 0.60 -5.53 0.99
CA SER A 42 -0.41 -6.37 1.63
C SER A 42 -0.60 -5.96 3.08
N ILE A 43 -1.81 -6.12 3.59
CA ILE A 43 -2.16 -5.91 4.99
C ILE A 43 -2.74 -7.17 5.63
N MET A 44 -2.35 -7.45 6.87
CA MET A 44 -2.79 -8.62 7.63
C MET A 44 -3.04 -8.27 9.09
N LEU A 45 -4.14 -8.76 9.66
CA LEU A 45 -4.38 -8.75 11.11
C LEU A 45 -3.86 -10.05 11.71
N ASP A 46 -2.93 -9.96 12.66
CA ASP A 46 -2.62 -11.08 13.54
C ASP A 46 -3.61 -11.08 14.70
N ARG A 47 -4.51 -12.07 14.70
CA ARG A 47 -5.56 -12.21 15.72
C ARG A 47 -5.02 -12.59 17.10
N LYS A 48 -3.79 -13.12 17.20
CA LYS A 48 -3.20 -13.52 18.49
C LYS A 48 -2.65 -12.32 19.24
N SER A 49 -1.92 -11.45 18.53
CA SER A 49 -1.33 -10.23 19.09
C SER A 49 -2.21 -8.99 18.94
N ASP A 50 -3.39 -9.16 18.34
CA ASP A 50 -4.28 -8.09 17.89
C ASP A 50 -3.54 -6.97 17.13
N SER A 51 -2.52 -7.31 16.34
CA SER A 51 -1.67 -6.34 15.66
C SER A 51 -1.85 -6.41 14.15
N THR A 52 -1.91 -5.26 13.50
CA THR A 52 -1.99 -5.19 12.04
C THR A 52 -0.60 -4.96 11.44
N TYR A 53 -0.29 -5.68 10.36
CA TYR A 53 0.97 -5.63 9.65
C TYR A 53 0.76 -5.23 8.20
N ILE A 54 1.32 -4.09 7.80
CA ILE A 54 1.48 -3.66 6.42
C ILE A 54 2.85 -4.12 5.93
N THR A 55 2.88 -4.87 4.83
CA THR A 55 4.13 -5.33 4.20
C THR A 55 4.22 -4.75 2.79
N ILE A 56 5.29 -3.99 2.54
CA ILE A 56 5.60 -3.43 1.22
C ILE A 56 6.67 -4.28 0.55
N THR A 57 6.60 -4.49 -0.77
CA THR A 57 7.62 -5.26 -1.51
C THR A 57 9.03 -4.70 -1.27
N GLY A 58 10.02 -5.59 -1.11
CA GLY A 58 11.43 -5.20 -1.06
C GLY A 58 11.91 -4.50 -2.33
N MET A 59 11.18 -4.63 -3.45
CA MET A 59 11.47 -3.90 -4.69
C MET A 59 11.43 -2.37 -4.49
N PHE A 60 10.59 -1.88 -3.58
CA PHE A 60 10.41 -0.44 -3.34
C PHE A 60 11.53 0.19 -2.50
N GLN A 61 12.47 -0.63 -2.03
CA GLN A 61 13.70 -0.15 -1.40
C GLN A 61 14.62 0.58 -2.40
N ASP A 62 14.53 0.26 -3.69
CA ASP A 62 15.23 0.96 -4.76
C ASP A 62 14.64 2.37 -4.95
N VAL A 63 15.51 3.38 -4.86
CA VAL A 63 15.15 4.80 -5.00
C VAL A 63 14.69 5.16 -6.41
N LYS A 64 14.95 4.30 -7.42
CA LYS A 64 14.40 4.44 -8.77
C LYS A 64 12.88 4.29 -8.81
N ILE A 65 12.28 3.63 -7.82
CA ILE A 65 10.83 3.56 -7.70
C ILE A 65 10.33 4.93 -7.20
N PRO A 66 9.44 5.63 -7.92
CA PRO A 66 8.94 6.95 -7.52
C PRO A 66 8.34 6.94 -6.12
N LEU A 67 8.50 8.04 -5.39
CA LEU A 67 7.97 8.17 -4.03
C LEU A 67 6.46 7.98 -3.98
N GLU A 68 5.74 8.59 -4.92
CA GLU A 68 4.29 8.56 -5.02
C GLU A 68 3.76 7.14 -5.27
N VAL A 69 4.57 6.27 -5.87
CA VAL A 69 4.22 4.85 -6.05
C VAL A 69 4.27 4.12 -4.72
N VAL A 70 5.28 4.39 -3.90
CA VAL A 70 5.38 3.84 -2.54
C VAL A 70 4.25 4.37 -1.66
N ASP A 71 4.04 5.68 -1.66
CA ASP A 71 3.00 6.34 -0.88
C ASP A 71 1.60 5.87 -1.29
N HIS A 72 1.35 5.71 -2.60
CA HIS A 72 0.11 5.13 -3.09
C HIS A 72 -0.11 3.73 -2.51
N THR A 73 0.90 2.87 -2.51
CA THR A 73 0.76 1.50 -1.98
C THR A 73 0.50 1.52 -0.48
N ILE A 74 1.18 2.37 0.30
CA ILE A 74 0.89 2.49 1.75
C ILE A 74 -0.55 2.99 1.97
N ALA A 75 -0.96 4.06 1.28
CA ALA A 75 -2.30 4.62 1.38
C ALA A 75 -3.39 3.61 0.97
N HIS A 76 -3.11 2.76 -0.01
CA HIS A 76 -4.00 1.67 -0.42
C HIS A 76 -4.24 0.67 0.72
N GLU A 77 -3.17 0.25 1.41
CA GLU A 77 -3.29 -0.64 2.57
C GLU A 77 -3.98 0.07 3.76
N LEU A 78 -3.78 1.38 3.94
CA LEU A 78 -4.52 2.16 4.95
C LEU A 78 -6.02 2.28 4.64
N CYS A 79 -6.41 2.37 3.38
CA CYS A 79 -7.82 2.30 3.01
C CYS A 79 -8.42 0.93 3.33
N HIS A 80 -7.68 -0.16 3.14
CA HIS A 80 -8.12 -1.48 3.62
C HIS A 80 -8.35 -1.48 5.14
N TYR A 81 -7.38 -0.99 5.91
CA TYR A 81 -7.48 -0.88 7.36
C TYR A 81 -8.74 -0.10 7.77
N THR A 82 -8.93 1.08 7.18
CA THR A 82 -10.05 1.99 7.44
C THR A 82 -11.40 1.35 7.16
N HIS A 83 -11.49 0.50 6.14
CA HIS A 83 -12.74 -0.16 5.75
C HIS A 83 -13.02 -1.47 6.52
N GLY A 84 -12.24 -1.78 7.56
CA GLY A 84 -12.40 -2.99 8.36
C GLY A 84 -11.78 -4.25 7.75
N PHE A 85 -10.90 -4.10 6.75
CA PHE A 85 -10.14 -5.22 6.20
C PHE A 85 -8.80 -5.34 6.92
N SER A 86 -8.51 -6.52 7.45
CA SER A 86 -7.28 -6.77 8.21
C SER A 86 -7.07 -5.76 9.36
N SER A 87 -8.17 -5.33 9.99
CA SER A 87 -8.18 -4.41 11.12
C SER A 87 -9.29 -4.79 12.12
N PRO A 88 -9.25 -4.25 13.35
CA PRO A 88 -10.33 -4.41 14.33
C PRO A 88 -11.58 -3.59 14.00
N HIS A 89 -11.55 -2.75 12.97
CA HIS A 89 -12.70 -1.92 12.60
C HIS A 89 -13.86 -2.75 12.06
N VAL A 90 -15.07 -2.24 12.23
CA VAL A 90 -16.26 -2.80 11.59
C VAL A 90 -16.09 -2.77 10.08
N ARG A 91 -16.35 -3.90 9.44
CA ARG A 91 -16.24 -4.05 7.99
C ARG A 91 -17.33 -3.23 7.28
N LEU A 92 -16.91 -2.22 6.52
CA LEU A 92 -17.83 -1.31 5.82
C LEU A 92 -18.35 -1.86 4.49
N HIS A 93 -17.63 -2.83 3.90
CA HIS A 93 -17.95 -3.40 2.60
C HIS A 93 -17.78 -4.92 2.56
N LYS A 94 -18.63 -5.61 1.79
CA LYS A 94 -18.50 -7.06 1.61
C LYS A 94 -17.18 -7.44 0.93
N TYR A 95 -16.68 -6.66 -0.02
CA TYR A 95 -15.39 -6.93 -0.66
C TYR A 95 -14.51 -5.68 -0.74
N PRO A 96 -13.18 -5.83 -0.62
CA PRO A 96 -12.25 -4.71 -0.45
C PRO A 96 -12.04 -3.83 -1.68
N HIS A 97 -12.53 -4.22 -2.86
CA HIS A 97 -12.37 -3.43 -4.09
C HIS A 97 -13.67 -3.27 -4.89
N GLU A 98 -14.77 -3.83 -4.40
CA GLU A 98 -16.05 -3.78 -5.08
C GLU A 98 -16.50 -2.32 -5.25
N GLY A 99 -17.05 -1.97 -6.42
CA GLY A 99 -17.47 -0.61 -6.72
C GLY A 99 -16.38 0.46 -6.67
N GLY A 100 -15.10 0.06 -6.63
CA GLY A 100 -13.95 0.98 -6.56
C GLY A 100 -13.82 1.68 -5.21
N VAL A 101 -14.28 1.07 -4.11
CA VAL A 101 -14.31 1.69 -2.77
C VAL A 101 -12.98 2.26 -2.32
N ILE A 102 -11.85 1.56 -2.56
CA ILE A 102 -10.52 2.07 -2.21
C ILE A 102 -10.16 3.32 -3.02
N LYS A 103 -10.43 3.30 -4.33
CA LYS A 103 -10.16 4.45 -5.19
C LYS A 103 -10.98 5.66 -4.71
N LYS A 104 -12.28 5.46 -4.45
CA LYS A 104 -13.17 6.52 -3.95
C LYS A 104 -12.71 7.06 -2.61
N GLU A 105 -12.26 6.19 -1.70
CA GLU A 105 -11.72 6.59 -0.41
C GLU A 105 -10.44 7.42 -0.54
N MET A 106 -9.52 6.99 -1.41
CA MET A 106 -8.32 7.77 -1.70
C MET A 106 -8.65 9.15 -2.32
N GLU A 107 -9.62 9.21 -3.24
CA GLU A 107 -10.09 10.47 -3.84
C GLU A 107 -10.72 11.39 -2.79
N ARG A 108 -11.60 10.86 -1.94
CA ARG A 108 -12.25 11.58 -0.83
C ARG A 108 -11.24 12.16 0.16
N ARG A 109 -10.13 11.47 0.39
CA ARG A 109 -9.03 11.89 1.28
C ARG A 109 -8.00 12.79 0.60
N GLY A 110 -8.25 13.25 -0.63
CA GLY A 110 -7.36 14.17 -1.36
C GLY A 110 -6.10 13.53 -1.96
N MET A 111 -6.09 12.20 -2.11
CA MET A 111 -4.94 11.43 -2.64
C MET A 111 -5.06 11.06 -4.12
N THR A 112 -5.91 11.76 -4.88
CA THR A 112 -6.12 11.53 -6.31
C THR A 112 -4.82 11.57 -7.12
N TYR A 113 -3.87 12.44 -6.72
CA TYR A 113 -2.56 12.55 -7.38
C TYR A 113 -1.74 11.26 -7.26
N LEU A 114 -1.75 10.60 -6.10
CA LEU A 114 -1.06 9.31 -5.89
C LEU A 114 -1.61 8.23 -6.82
N TYR A 115 -2.95 8.15 -6.93
CA TYR A 115 -3.60 7.20 -7.83
C TYR A 115 -3.23 7.43 -9.30
N LYS A 116 -3.21 8.70 -9.76
CA LYS A 116 -2.80 9.06 -11.12
C LYS A 116 -1.35 8.65 -11.41
N THR A 117 -0.42 9.00 -10.51
CA THR A 117 1.00 8.68 -10.67
C THR A 117 1.24 7.17 -10.67
N TYR A 118 0.61 6.44 -9.73
CA TYR A 118 0.69 4.99 -9.68
C TYR A 118 0.21 4.33 -10.98
N ARG A 119 -0.95 4.77 -11.51
CA ARG A 119 -1.49 4.23 -12.77
C ARG A 119 -0.55 4.45 -13.96
N LEU A 120 0.07 5.61 -14.06
CA LEU A 120 1.05 5.90 -15.11
C LEU A 120 2.30 5.02 -14.97
N TRP A 121 2.83 4.89 -13.75
CA TRP A 121 3.99 4.06 -13.47
C TRP A 121 3.71 2.58 -13.80
N ILE A 122 2.56 2.03 -13.38
CA ILE A 122 2.16 0.65 -13.69
C ILE A 122 2.12 0.37 -15.18
N ARG A 123 1.68 1.34 -15.99
CA ARG A 123 1.64 1.18 -17.45
C ARG A 123 3.04 1.02 -18.03
N GLY A 124 4.02 1.76 -17.53
CA GLY A 124 5.44 1.60 -17.89
C GLY A 124 6.01 0.28 -17.37
N TYR A 125 5.87 0.03 -16.08
CA TYR A 125 6.37 -1.17 -15.42
C TYR A 125 5.85 -2.48 -16.05
N ARG A 126 4.60 -2.51 -16.52
CA ARG A 126 4.05 -3.67 -17.25
C ARG A 126 4.84 -3.98 -18.53
N LYS A 127 5.38 -2.97 -19.23
CA LYS A 127 6.20 -3.18 -20.43
C LYS A 127 7.56 -3.78 -20.06
N GLU A 128 8.19 -3.24 -19.01
CA GLU A 128 9.45 -3.76 -18.48
C GLU A 128 9.32 -5.22 -18.02
N LEU A 129 8.24 -5.52 -17.30
CA LEU A 129 7.96 -6.85 -16.80
C LEU A 129 7.75 -7.87 -17.94
N LYS A 130 7.03 -7.49 -19.00
CA LYS A 130 6.88 -8.32 -20.20
C LYS A 130 8.24 -8.62 -20.85
N THR A 131 9.09 -7.60 -21.01
CA THR A 131 10.44 -7.76 -21.57
C THR A 131 11.29 -8.69 -20.70
N TYR A 132 11.24 -8.52 -19.38
CA TYR A 132 11.95 -9.35 -18.42
C TYR A 132 11.58 -10.83 -18.54
N TYR A 133 10.29 -11.17 -18.52
CA TYR A 133 9.85 -12.55 -18.64
C TYR A 133 10.06 -13.13 -20.03
N ARG A 134 9.99 -12.32 -21.11
CA ARG A 134 10.34 -12.77 -22.46
C ARG A 134 11.80 -13.21 -22.54
N ARG A 135 12.72 -12.42 -21.98
CA ARG A 135 14.17 -12.72 -21.97
C ARG A 135 14.54 -13.96 -21.16
N ARG A 136 13.73 -14.35 -20.16
CA ARG A 136 13.98 -15.53 -19.31
C ARG A 136 13.35 -16.83 -19.83
N ARG A 137 12.57 -16.76 -20.90
CA ARG A 137 11.98 -17.94 -21.57
C ARG A 137 12.85 -18.44 -22.74
N ILE A 138 13.93 -17.71 -23.03
CA ILE A 138 15.01 -18.06 -23.95
C ILE A 138 16.19 -18.46 -23.07
#